data_AF-A0A973LTT4-F1
#
_entry.id   AF-A0A973LTT4-F1
#
_cell.length_a   1.000
_cell.length_b   1.000
_cell.length_c   1.000
_cell.angle_alpha   90.00
_cell.angle_beta   90.00
_cell.angle_gamma   90.00
#
_symmetry.space_group_name_H-M   'P 1'
#
loop_
_entity.id
_entity.type
_entity.pdbx_description
1 polymer ?
#
loop_
_entity_poly.entity_id
_entity_poly.type
_entity_poly.pdbx_seq_one_letter_code
_entity_poly.pdbx_strand_id
1 'polypeptide(L)'
;MTTPADLLDAQRRVQALSDQHWHSLDEAVRQMAAGRTWTGTAADAFAQDLMRHRTEMWRALRDIIEELRKEAAQYSLDERRNL
;
A
#
# COMPACT_ATOMS: atom_id res chain seq x y z
N MET A 1 -19.30 16.92 4.56
CA MET A 1 -19.46 16.44 3.18
C MET A 1 -18.07 16.28 2.61
N THR A 2 -17.72 15.09 2.13
CA THR A 2 -16.44 14.86 1.43
C THR A 2 -16.55 15.43 0.02
N THR A 3 -15.65 16.33 -0.34
CA THR A 3 -15.61 16.95 -1.67
C THR A 3 -14.64 16.21 -2.60
N PRO A 4 -14.74 16.40 -3.94
CA PRO A 4 -13.75 15.86 -4.88
C PRO A 4 -12.31 16.26 -4.56
N ALA A 5 -12.13 17.48 -4.04
CA ALA A 5 -10.83 17.98 -3.62
C ALA A 5 -10.28 17.19 -2.42
N ASP A 6 -11.15 16.80 -1.48
CA ASP A 6 -10.77 15.98 -0.32
C ASP A 6 -10.34 14.57 -0.75
N LEU A 7 -11.03 13.97 -1.73
CA LEU A 7 -10.67 12.65 -2.28
C LEU A 7 -9.32 12.68 -3.01
N LEU A 8 -9.07 13.72 -3.80
CA LEU A 8 -7.79 13.91 -4.49
C LEU A 8 -6.64 14.18 -3.50
N ASP A 9 -6.87 14.95 -2.44
CA ASP A 9 -5.85 15.18 -1.40
C ASP A 9 -5.57 13.91 -0.60
N ALA A 10 -6.61 13.15 -0.24
CA ALA A 10 -6.47 11.84 0.40
C ALA A 10 -5.66 10.88 -0.47
N GLN A 11 -5.96 10.80 -1.78
CA GLN A 11 -5.21 9.98 -2.73
C GLN A 11 -3.73 10.37 -2.77
N ARG A 12 -3.40 11.66 -2.86
CA ARG A 12 -2.01 12.13 -2.86
C ARG A 12 -1.28 11.78 -1.58
N ARG A 13 -1.92 11.94 -0.42
CA ARG A 13 -1.32 11.61 0.88
C ARG A 13 -1.05 10.11 1.00
N VAL A 14 -2.00 9.27 0.59
CA VAL A 14 -1.83 7.81 0.61
C VAL A 14 -0.73 7.39 -0.37
N GLN A 15 -0.67 7.98 -1.57
CA GLN A 15 0.41 7.71 -2.53
C GLN A 15 1.78 8.11 -1.96
N ALA A 16 1.90 9.31 -1.37
CA ALA A 16 3.16 9.77 -0.79
C ALA A 16 3.63 8.87 0.36
N LEU A 17 2.72 8.42 1.23
CA LEU A 17 3.03 7.47 2.29
C LEU A 17 3.44 6.10 1.72
N SER A 18 2.72 5.62 0.70
CA SER A 18 3.06 4.39 -0.01
C SER A 18 4.48 4.46 -0.58
N ASP A 19 4.81 5.55 -1.28
CA ASP A 19 6.12 5.73 -1.90
C ASP A 19 7.24 5.85 -0.86
N GLN A 20 7.00 6.62 0.22
CA GLN A 20 7.96 6.78 1.31
C GLN A 20 8.27 5.45 2.01
N HIS A 21 7.24 4.63 2.22
CA HIS A 21 7.39 3.39 2.95
C HIS A 21 7.66 2.18 2.05
N TRP A 22 7.81 2.39 0.73
CA TRP A 22 7.89 1.28 -0.21
C TRP A 22 9.03 0.31 0.13
N HIS A 23 10.23 0.86 0.30
CA HIS A 23 11.42 0.04 0.53
C HIS A 23 11.68 -0.26 2.01
N SER A 24 10.79 0.12 2.92
CA SER A 24 11.04 0.07 4.37
C SER A 24 11.31 -1.34 4.91
N LEU A 25 10.75 -2.37 4.26
CA LEU A 25 10.93 -3.77 4.64
C LEU A 25 11.92 -4.54 3.75
N ASP A 26 12.46 -3.93 2.70
CA ASP A 26 13.30 -4.61 1.72
C ASP A 26 14.61 -5.11 2.32
N GLU A 27 15.18 -4.33 3.24
CA GLU A 27 16.40 -4.70 3.94
C GLU A 27 16.16 -5.85 4.92
N ALA A 28 15.07 -5.81 5.70
CA ALA A 28 14.70 -6.89 6.60
C ALA A 28 14.44 -8.20 5.84
N VAL A 29 13.73 -8.15 4.71
CA VAL A 29 13.51 -9.31 3.84
C VAL A 29 14.83 -9.85 3.28
N ARG A 30 15.75 -8.98 2.83
CA ARG A 30 17.08 -9.40 2.35
C ARG A 30 17.92 -10.07 3.43
N GLN A 31 17.94 -9.50 4.64
CA GLN A 31 18.71 -10.06 5.75
C GLN A 31 18.19 -11.45 6.15
N MET A 32 16.88 -11.66 6.12
CA MET A 32 16.26 -12.96 6.38
C MET A 32 16.51 -13.96 5.25
N ALA A 33 16.37 -13.55 3.99
CA ALA A 33 16.55 -14.44 2.83
C ALA A 33 18.00 -14.90 2.63
N ALA A 34 18.98 -14.14 3.13
CA ALA A 34 20.39 -14.48 2.98
C ALA A 34 20.80 -15.71 3.81
N GLY A 35 20.01 -16.13 4.81
CA GLY A 35 20.28 -17.32 5.64
C GLY A 35 21.62 -17.30 6.40
N ARG A 36 22.28 -16.14 6.47
CA ARG A 36 23.62 -15.99 7.08
C ARG A 36 23.58 -15.53 8.52
N THR A 37 22.56 -14.77 8.92
CA THR A 37 22.49 -14.12 10.24
C THR A 37 21.51 -14.82 11.18
N TRP A 38 20.35 -15.24 10.68
CA TRP A 38 19.36 -16.03 11.40
C TRP A 38 19.05 -17.31 10.62
N THR A 39 19.13 -18.44 11.30
CA THR A 39 18.99 -19.78 10.71
C THR A 39 18.09 -20.66 11.56
N GLY A 40 17.45 -21.64 10.91
CA GLY A 40 16.59 -22.63 11.57
C GLY A 40 15.11 -22.42 11.26
N THR A 41 14.29 -23.43 11.58
CA THR A 41 12.89 -23.51 11.16
C THR A 41 12.04 -22.31 11.60
N ALA A 42 12.30 -21.75 12.79
CA ALA A 42 11.62 -20.56 13.28
C ALA A 42 12.02 -19.29 12.50
N ALA A 43 13.28 -19.16 12.11
CA ALA A 43 13.75 -18.06 11.28
C ALA A 43 13.16 -18.13 9.87
N ASP A 44 13.08 -19.33 9.29
CA ASP A 44 12.46 -19.55 7.98
C ASP A 44 10.96 -19.21 8.00
N ALA A 45 10.24 -19.62 9.04
CA ALA A 45 8.83 -19.29 9.22
C ALA A 45 8.62 -17.77 9.34
N PHE A 46 9.45 -17.11 10.14
CA PHE A 46 9.41 -15.65 10.28
C PHE A 46 9.72 -14.93 8.95
N ALA A 47 10.70 -15.42 8.17
CA ALA A 47 11.02 -14.86 6.86
C ALA A 47 9.81 -14.93 5.90
N GLN A 48 9.11 -16.06 5.91
CA GLN A 48 7.90 -16.25 5.11
C GLN A 48 6.77 -15.31 5.55
N ASP A 49 6.54 -15.18 6.86
CA ASP A 49 5.54 -14.26 7.41
C ASP A 49 5.86 -12.80 7.09
N LEU A 50 7.14 -12.40 7.18
CA LEU A 50 7.58 -11.06 6.81
C LEU A 50 7.31 -10.78 5.31
N MET A 51 7.62 -11.73 4.43
CA MET A 51 7.35 -11.60 3.00
C MET A 51 5.84 -11.54 2.71
N ARG A 52 5.04 -12.35 3.40
CA ARG A 52 3.59 -12.38 3.29
C ARG A 52 2.99 -11.05 3.72
N HIS A 53 3.31 -10.56 4.91
CA HIS A 53 2.80 -9.29 5.42
C HIS A 53 3.25 -8.08 4.59
N ARG A 54 4.50 -8.08 4.09
CA ARG A 54 4.95 -7.07 3.13
C ARG A 54 4.04 -7.07 1.89
N THR A 55 3.75 -8.24 1.33
CA THR A 55 2.90 -8.38 0.13
C THR A 55 1.45 -7.99 0.39
N GLU A 56 0.89 -8.35 1.55
CA GLU A 56 -0.46 -7.98 1.98
C GLU A 56 -0.60 -6.47 2.13
N MET A 57 0.34 -5.83 2.83
CA MET A 57 0.39 -4.38 2.98
C MET A 57 0.44 -3.68 1.62
N TRP A 58 1.25 -4.22 0.71
CA TRP A 58 1.36 -3.72 -0.65
C TRP A 58 0.05 -3.74 -1.44
N ARG A 59 -0.67 -4.86 -1.35
CA ARG A 59 -1.96 -5.01 -2.02
C ARG A 59 -2.99 -4.05 -1.42
N ALA A 60 -3.09 -4.00 -0.09
CA ALA A 60 -4.02 -3.12 0.59
C ALA A 60 -3.81 -1.63 0.25
N LEU A 61 -2.57 -1.15 0.21
CA LEU A 61 -2.25 0.23 -0.20
C LEU A 61 -2.72 0.50 -1.63
N ARG A 62 -2.43 -0.41 -2.56
CA ARG A 62 -2.81 -0.27 -3.97
C ARG A 62 -4.33 -0.27 -4.14
N ASP A 63 -5.03 -1.13 -3.42
CA ASP A 63 -6.48 -1.24 -3.47
C ASP A 63 -7.14 0.06 -2.97
N ILE A 64 -6.65 0.64 -1.88
CA ILE A 64 -7.13 1.94 -1.36
C ILE A 64 -6.88 3.07 -2.35
N ILE A 65 -5.69 3.14 -2.97
CA ILE A 65 -5.38 4.18 -3.96
C ILE A 65 -6.33 4.08 -5.17
N GLU A 66 -6.61 2.86 -5.63
CA GLU A 66 -7.51 2.62 -6.75
C GLU A 66 -8.98 2.90 -6.39
N GLU A 67 -9.42 2.58 -5.17
CA GLU A 67 -10.74 2.91 -4.66
C GLU A 67 -10.96 4.43 -4.60
N LEU A 68 -10.01 5.17 -4.02
CA LEU A 68 -10.05 6.64 -3.98
C LEU A 68 -10.09 7.25 -5.39
N ARG A 69 -9.35 6.67 -6.34
CA ARG A 69 -9.36 7.11 -7.75
C ARG A 69 -10.72 6.88 -8.40
N LYS A 70 -11.35 5.73 -8.16
CA LYS A 70 -12.68 5.40 -8.68
C LYS A 70 -13.76 6.31 -8.10
N GLU A 71 -13.73 6.55 -6.79
CA GLU A 71 -14.68 7.47 -6.14
C GLU A 71 -14.55 8.89 -6.69
N ALA A 72 -13.34 9.41 -6.85
CA ALA A 72 -13.12 10.73 -7.44
C ALA A 72 -13.63 10.84 -8.89
N ALA A 73 -13.43 9.78 -9.69
CA ALA A 73 -13.93 9.73 -11.07
C ALA A 73 -15.46 9.67 -11.13
N GLN A 74 -16.09 8.89 -10.25
CA GLN A 74 -17.54 8.77 -10.16
C GLN A 74 -18.19 10.11 -9.76
N TYR A 75 -17.63 10.79 -8.77
CA TYR A 75 -18.13 12.11 -8.35
C TYR A 75 -18.08 13.13 -9.50
N SER A 76 -17.00 13.14 -10.28
CA SER A 76 -16.88 14.02 -11.46
C SER A 76 -17.91 13.73 -12.55
N LEU A 77 -18.32 12.46 -12.71
CA LEU A 77 -19.37 12.08 -13.66
C LEU A 77 -20.75 12.52 -13.17
N ASP A 78 -21.02 12.34 -11.88
CA ASP A 78 -22.30 12.72 -11.27
C ASP A 78 -22.49 14.24 -11.24
N GLU A 79 -21.44 15.04 -11.01
CA GLU A 79 -21.50 16.50 -11.16
C GLU A 79 -21.86 16.91 -12.59
N ARG A 80 -21.26 16.29 -13.62
CA ARG A 80 -21.54 16.62 -15.03
C ARG A 80 -22.95 16.24 -15.48
N ARG A 81 -23.58 15.26 -14.82
CA ARG A 81 -24.93 14.79 -15.14
C ARG A 81 -26.03 15.64 -14.48
N ASN A 82 -25.68 16.39 -13.43
CA ASN A 82 -26.58 17.25 -12.68
C ASN A 82 -26.50 18.74 -13.09
N LEU A 83 -25.72 19.06 -14.13
CA LEU A 83 -25.62 20.36 -14.80
C LEU A 83 -26.39 20.34 -16.12
#